data_AF-A0A147DLQ2-F1
#
_entry.id   AF-A0A147DLQ2-F1
#
_cell.length_a   1.000
_cell.length_b   1.000
_cell.length_c   1.000
_cell.angle_alpha   90.00
_cell.angle_beta   90.00
_cell.angle_gamma   90.00
#
_symmetry.space_group_name_H-M   'P 1'
#
loop_
_entity.id
_entity.type
_entity.pdbx_description
1 polymer ?
#
loop_
_entity_poly.entity_id
_entity_poly.type
_entity_poly.pdbx_seq_one_letter_code
_entity_poly.pdbx_strand_id
1 'polypeptide(L)'
;MARALLVVDVQNDFTEGGALGVTGGAALAERISAFTGRHGDEYDLIVGSRDWHHGDDDNGGHFAGPEGPDFVDTWPVHCVGGTPGAEYHPDLDTSVIDVHVFKGRGRPDYSAFQASTEDGTALP
;
A
#
# COMPACT_ATOMS: atom_id res chain seq x y z
N MET A 1 2.62 15.94 22.73
CA MET A 1 2.83 15.95 21.26
C MET A 1 2.07 14.76 20.73
N ALA A 2 1.24 14.94 19.71
CA ALA A 2 0.56 13.83 19.07
C ALA A 2 1.57 12.98 18.28
N ARG A 3 1.39 11.66 18.26
CA ARG A 3 2.24 10.70 17.53
C ARG A 3 1.37 9.90 16.58
N ALA A 4 1.80 9.76 15.33
CA ALA A 4 1.13 8.92 14.35
C ALA A 4 2.06 7.80 13.86
N LEU A 5 1.48 6.66 13.48
CA LEU A 5 2.15 5.56 12.78
C LEU A 5 1.59 5.47 11.37
N LEU A 6 2.48 5.40 10.38
CA LEU A 6 2.11 5.14 9.00
C LEU A 6 2.60 3.75 8.59
N VAL A 7 1.66 2.85 8.29
CA VAL A 7 1.90 1.52 7.75
C VAL A 7 1.78 1.60 6.23
N VAL A 8 2.93 1.53 5.55
CA VAL A 8 3.00 1.78 4.11
C VAL A 8 2.91 0.48 3.32
N ASP A 9 1.88 0.37 2.49
CA ASP A 9 1.77 -0.55 1.35
C ASP A 9 2.07 -2.03 1.69
N VAL A 10 1.54 -2.52 2.82
CA VAL A 10 1.65 -3.94 3.20
C VAL A 10 0.58 -4.75 2.46
N GLN A 11 0.70 -4.80 1.14
CA GLN A 11 -0.27 -5.41 0.22
C GLN A 11 0.24 -6.72 -0.38
N ASN A 12 -0.67 -7.58 -0.81
CA ASN A 12 -0.34 -8.90 -1.36
C ASN A 12 0.65 -8.82 -2.52
N ASP A 13 0.48 -7.88 -3.45
CA ASP A 13 1.38 -7.76 -4.60
C ASP A 13 2.81 -7.36 -4.24
N PHE A 14 3.05 -6.79 -3.06
CA PHE A 14 4.37 -6.45 -2.56
C PHE A 14 4.97 -7.53 -1.64
N THR A 15 4.31 -8.68 -1.49
CA THR A 15 4.81 -9.83 -0.73
C THR A 15 5.13 -11.03 -1.63
N GLU A 16 5.73 -12.08 -1.06
CA GLU A 16 6.12 -13.27 -1.81
C GLU A 16 4.95 -13.90 -2.58
N GLY A 17 5.14 -14.09 -3.90
CA GLY A 17 4.11 -14.63 -4.79
C GLY A 17 3.20 -13.57 -5.42
N GLY A 18 3.27 -12.32 -4.97
CA GLY A 18 2.63 -11.16 -5.57
C GLY A 18 3.29 -10.69 -6.88
N ALA A 19 2.60 -9.83 -7.62
CA ALA A 19 3.06 -9.34 -8.93
C ALA A 19 4.37 -8.53 -8.86
N LEU A 20 4.65 -7.87 -7.74
CA LEU A 20 5.87 -7.12 -7.46
C LEU A 20 6.45 -7.50 -6.08
N GLY A 21 6.52 -8.81 -5.83
CA GLY A 21 6.81 -9.35 -4.50
C GLY A 21 8.19 -8.98 -3.95
N VAL A 22 8.22 -8.50 -2.71
CA VAL A 22 9.44 -8.24 -1.95
C VAL A 22 9.70 -9.39 -0.98
N THR A 23 10.91 -9.96 -1.03
CA THR A 23 11.29 -11.03 -0.10
C THR A 23 11.32 -10.50 1.34
N GLY A 24 10.66 -11.22 2.24
CA GLY A 24 10.44 -10.86 3.64
C GLY A 24 9.15 -10.07 3.89
N GLY A 25 8.33 -9.83 2.87
CA GLY A 25 7.08 -9.06 2.95
C GLY A 25 6.03 -9.70 3.85
N ALA A 26 5.76 -11.00 3.67
CA ALA A 26 4.83 -11.74 4.52
C ALA A 26 5.26 -11.71 6.00
N ALA A 27 6.54 -12.00 6.25
CA ALA A 27 7.11 -11.96 7.60
C ALA A 27 7.12 -10.53 8.19
N LEU A 28 7.15 -9.48 7.36
CA LEU A 28 7.02 -8.09 7.82
C LEU A 28 5.58 -7.78 8.24
N ALA A 29 4.58 -8.25 7.51
CA ALA A 29 3.17 -8.08 7.86
C ALA A 29 2.90 -8.63 9.28
N GLU A 30 3.33 -9.87 9.57
CA GLU A 30 3.24 -10.47 10.91
C GLU A 30 3.92 -9.62 11.99
N ARG A 31 5.13 -9.09 11.70
CA ARG A 31 5.89 -8.26 12.64
C ARG A 31 5.20 -6.93 12.93
N ILE A 32 4.57 -6.32 11.92
CA ILE A 32 3.80 -5.08 12.07
C ILE A 32 2.61 -5.35 12.98
N SER A 33 1.81 -6.40 12.72
CA SER A 33 0.69 -6.80 13.57
C SER A 33 1.11 -7.05 15.02
N ALA A 34 2.23 -7.74 15.21
CA ALA A 34 2.76 -7.99 16.54
C ALA A 34 3.23 -6.70 17.23
N PHE A 35 3.79 -5.75 16.48
CA PHE A 35 4.23 -4.46 17.00
C PHE A 35 3.04 -3.58 17.40
N THR A 36 2.06 -3.40 16.51
CA THR A 36 0.86 -2.61 16.77
C THR A 36 -0.01 -3.23 17.87
N GLY A 37 -0.07 -4.55 17.97
CA GLY A 37 -0.75 -5.23 19.08
C GLY A 37 -0.13 -4.97 20.46
N ARG A 38 1.15 -4.56 20.54
CA ARG A 38 1.83 -4.21 21.79
C ARG A 38 1.94 -2.71 22.05
N HIS A 39 2.00 -1.92 20.98
CA HIS A 39 2.38 -0.51 21.02
C HIS A 39 1.34 0.41 20.35
N GLY A 40 0.23 -0.12 19.87
CA GLY A 40 -0.81 0.65 19.16
C GLY A 40 -1.33 1.82 19.99
N ASP A 41 -1.59 1.57 21.27
CA ASP A 41 -2.05 2.58 22.24
C ASP A 41 -1.03 3.71 22.51
N GLU A 42 0.21 3.60 22.01
CA GLU A 42 1.21 4.68 22.09
C GLU A 42 1.07 5.73 20.97
N TYR A 43 0.21 5.47 19.98
CA TYR A 43 -0.04 6.33 18.84
C TYR A 43 -1.46 6.90 18.92
N ASP A 44 -1.59 8.20 18.66
CA ASP A 44 -2.88 8.88 18.60
C ASP A 44 -3.60 8.62 17.27
N LEU A 45 -2.88 8.09 16.26
CA LEU A 45 -3.39 7.78 14.93
C LEU A 45 -2.52 6.73 14.23
N ILE A 46 -3.14 5.69 13.68
CA ILE A 46 -2.51 4.70 12.80
C ILE A 46 -3.15 4.77 11.42
N VAL A 47 -2.34 5.06 10.39
CA VAL A 47 -2.77 5.17 9.00
C VAL A 47 -2.18 4.02 8.20
N GLY A 48 -3.01 3.34 7.40
CA GLY A 48 -2.57 2.37 6.41
C GLY A 48 -2.66 2.94 5.00
N SER A 49 -1.54 3.07 4.29
CA SER A 49 -1.58 3.40 2.86
C SER A 49 -1.68 2.16 1.99
N ARG A 50 -2.29 2.33 0.82
CA ARG A 50 -2.31 1.33 -0.25
C ARG A 50 -2.10 2.00 -1.61
N ASP A 51 -1.34 1.34 -2.47
CA ASP A 51 -1.48 1.53 -3.91
C ASP A 51 -2.83 1.01 -4.37
N TRP A 52 -3.50 1.79 -5.21
CA TRP A 52 -4.84 1.51 -5.68
C TRP A 52 -4.99 1.94 -7.13
N HIS A 53 -4.27 1.24 -8.00
CA HIS A 53 -4.17 1.56 -9.41
C HIS A 53 -5.45 1.25 -10.17
N HIS A 54 -5.69 2.02 -11.24
CA HIS A 54 -6.73 1.71 -12.20
C HIS A 54 -6.36 0.45 -12.99
N GLY A 55 -7.36 -0.37 -13.31
CA GLY A 55 -7.16 -1.62 -14.06
C GLY A 55 -7.31 -1.48 -15.57
N ASP A 56 -7.72 -0.32 -16.05
CA ASP A 56 -8.11 -0.04 -17.44
C ASP A 56 -7.17 0.94 -18.17
N ASP A 57 -6.13 1.44 -17.50
CA ASP A 57 -5.09 2.30 -18.08
C ASP A 57 -3.67 1.93 -17.60
N ASP A 58 -2.66 2.65 -18.09
CA ASP A 58 -1.24 2.46 -17.72
C ASP A 58 -0.83 3.25 -16.46
N ASN A 59 -1.79 3.87 -15.77
CA ASN A 59 -1.60 4.74 -14.61
C ASN A 59 -0.58 5.86 -14.87
N GLY A 60 -0.65 6.49 -16.04
CA GLY A 60 0.21 7.62 -16.42
C GLY A 60 1.63 7.18 -16.78
N GLY A 61 1.75 6.00 -17.39
CA GLY A 61 3.03 5.38 -17.72
C GLY A 61 3.70 4.63 -16.57
N HIS A 62 2.99 4.39 -15.45
CA HIS A 62 3.49 3.61 -14.31
C HIS A 62 3.56 2.10 -14.64
N PHE A 63 2.56 1.58 -15.37
CA PHE A 63 2.58 0.20 -15.85
C PHE A 63 3.34 0.08 -17.16
N ALA A 64 4.21 -0.91 -17.21
CA ALA A 64 5.07 -1.15 -18.35
C ALA A 64 4.28 -1.55 -19.60
N GLY A 65 4.74 -1.04 -20.75
CA GLY A 65 4.26 -1.46 -22.06
C GLY A 65 4.81 -2.83 -22.49
N PRO A 66 4.64 -3.20 -23.77
CA PRO A 66 5.04 -4.51 -24.31
C PRO A 66 6.53 -4.86 -24.14
N GLU A 67 7.39 -3.85 -23.98
CA GLU A 67 8.84 -4.02 -23.75
C GLU A 67 9.17 -4.54 -22.34
N GLY A 68 8.20 -4.54 -21.43
CA GLY A 68 8.35 -4.97 -20.04
C GLY A 68 8.86 -3.85 -19.12
N PRO A 69 8.81 -4.09 -17.78
CA PRO A 69 9.19 -3.09 -16.79
C PRO A 69 10.70 -2.88 -16.71
N ASP A 70 11.10 -1.63 -16.50
CA ASP A 70 12.49 -1.23 -16.21
C ASP A 70 12.82 -1.20 -14.71
N PHE A 71 11.81 -1.28 -13.84
CA PHE A 71 11.93 -1.23 -12.37
C PHE A 71 12.56 0.07 -11.83
N VAL A 72 12.45 1.15 -12.59
CA VAL A 72 12.86 2.51 -12.23
C VAL A 72 11.67 3.44 -12.36
N ASP A 73 11.12 3.53 -13.56
CA ASP A 73 9.98 4.38 -13.91
C ASP A 73 8.73 3.54 -14.25
N THR A 74 8.93 2.30 -14.70
CA THR A 74 7.85 1.39 -15.12
C THR A 74 7.87 0.06 -14.37
N TRP A 75 6.67 -0.45 -14.08
CA TRP A 75 6.44 -1.61 -13.22
C TRP A 75 5.51 -2.64 -13.90
N PRO A 76 5.56 -3.93 -13.51
CA PRO A 76 4.49 -4.85 -13.88
C PRO A 76 3.15 -4.36 -13.34
N VAL A 77 2.03 -4.84 -13.89
CA VAL A 77 0.71 -4.55 -13.32
C VAL A 77 0.65 -5.10 -11.88
N HIS A 78 0.34 -4.25 -10.92
CA HIS A 78 0.25 -4.57 -9.50
C HIS A 78 -0.79 -3.69 -8.82
N CYS A 79 -1.25 -4.08 -7.64
CA CYS A 79 -2.11 -3.29 -6.75
C CYS A 79 -3.31 -2.64 -7.46
N VAL A 80 -3.89 -3.34 -8.43
CA VAL A 80 -5.09 -2.89 -9.15
C VAL A 80 -6.28 -2.93 -8.19
N GLY A 81 -6.97 -1.81 -8.03
CA GLY A 81 -8.06 -1.67 -7.08
C GLY A 81 -9.15 -2.73 -7.24
N GLY A 82 -9.58 -3.32 -6.12
CA GLY A 82 -10.60 -4.38 -6.09
C GLY A 82 -10.10 -5.77 -6.51
N THR A 83 -8.81 -5.94 -6.77
CA THR A 83 -8.19 -7.26 -7.00
C THR A 83 -7.53 -7.79 -5.72
N PRO A 84 -7.33 -9.12 -5.59
CA PRO A 84 -6.61 -9.68 -4.46
C PRO A 84 -5.22 -9.09 -4.24
N GLY A 85 -4.51 -8.71 -5.31
CA GLY A 85 -3.18 -8.11 -5.24
C GLY A 85 -3.14 -6.78 -4.49
N ALA A 86 -4.21 -5.98 -4.57
CA ALA A 86 -4.34 -4.70 -3.89
C ALA A 86 -4.81 -4.79 -2.43
N GLU A 87 -5.30 -5.95 -1.99
CA GLU A 87 -5.67 -6.13 -0.59
C GLU A 87 -4.45 -6.16 0.32
N TYR A 88 -4.64 -5.82 1.60
CA TYR A 88 -3.60 -6.01 2.60
C TYR A 88 -3.20 -7.48 2.68
N HIS A 89 -1.93 -7.74 3.02
CA HIS A 89 -1.48 -9.10 3.31
C HIS A 89 -2.31 -9.68 4.47
N PRO A 90 -2.78 -10.95 4.41
CA PRO A 90 -3.68 -11.52 5.42
C PRO A 90 -3.09 -11.58 6.83
N ASP A 91 -1.75 -11.56 6.96
CA ASP A 91 -1.08 -11.54 8.26
C ASP A 91 -0.94 -10.14 8.87
N LEU A 92 -1.38 -9.09 8.17
CA LEU A 92 -1.52 -7.75 8.72
C LEU A 92 -2.85 -7.62 9.47
N ASP A 93 -2.79 -7.33 10.77
CA ASP A 93 -3.96 -6.98 11.56
C ASP A 93 -4.39 -5.55 11.22
N THR A 94 -5.45 -5.43 10.42
CA THR A 94 -5.98 -4.14 10.00
C THR A 94 -6.96 -3.55 11.01
N SER A 95 -7.33 -4.27 12.06
CA SER A 95 -8.32 -3.79 13.05
C SER A 95 -7.80 -2.62 13.90
N VAL A 96 -6.47 -2.46 13.96
CA VAL A 96 -5.78 -1.36 14.62
C VAL A 96 -5.55 -0.14 13.72
N ILE A 97 -5.89 -0.21 12.43
CA ILE A 97 -5.73 0.92 11.50
C ILE A 97 -6.95 1.82 11.61
N ASP A 98 -6.74 3.09 11.95
CA ASP A 98 -7.82 4.07 12.10
C ASP A 98 -8.28 4.63 10.75
N VAL A 99 -7.33 4.84 9.83
CA VAL A 99 -7.58 5.49 8.54
C VAL A 99 -6.87 4.75 7.42
N HIS A 100 -7.62 4.46 6.36
CA HIS A 100 -7.08 3.91 5.12
C HIS A 100 -7.00 5.00 4.06
N VAL A 101 -5.83 5.11 3.43
CA VAL A 101 -5.59 6.06 2.33
C VAL A 101 -5.10 5.34 1.10
N PHE A 102 -5.46 5.85 -0.07
CA PHE A 102 -5.21 5.26 -1.36
C PHE A 102 -4.44 6.24 -2.24
N LYS A 103 -3.41 5.76 -2.93
CA LYS A 103 -2.61 6.50 -3.91
C LYS A 103 -2.52 5.74 -5.23
N GLY A 104 -1.99 6.40 -6.26
CA GLY A 104 -1.70 5.74 -7.53
C GLY A 104 -2.89 5.59 -8.47
N ARG A 105 -4.02 6.26 -8.19
CA ARG A 105 -5.27 6.20 -8.98
C ARG A 105 -5.13 6.94 -10.33
N GLY A 106 -4.52 6.28 -11.32
CA GLY A 106 -4.34 6.80 -12.69
C GLY A 106 -3.08 7.65 -12.90
N ARG A 107 -2.14 7.67 -11.95
CA ARG A 107 -0.84 8.35 -12.06
C ARG A 107 0.22 7.68 -11.18
N PRO A 108 1.53 7.89 -11.43
CA PRO A 108 2.57 7.42 -10.53
C PRO A 108 2.57 8.23 -9.21
N ASP A 109 2.24 7.59 -8.10
CA ASP A 109 2.32 8.18 -6.76
C ASP A 109 3.11 7.24 -5.84
N TYR A 110 4.21 7.74 -5.26
CA TYR A 110 5.09 6.94 -4.39
C TYR A 110 4.89 7.26 -2.92
N SER A 111 4.63 8.53 -2.59
CA SER A 111 4.48 8.98 -1.22
C SER A 111 3.07 8.74 -0.71
N ALA A 112 2.94 8.23 0.52
CA ALA A 112 1.65 8.18 1.21
C ALA A 112 1.02 9.57 1.39
N PHE A 113 1.80 10.66 1.34
CA PHE A 113 1.27 12.03 1.36
C PHE A 113 0.60 12.45 0.05
N GLN A 114 0.73 11.66 -1.01
CA GLN A 114 -0.06 11.80 -2.24
C GLN A 114 -1.39 11.03 -2.15
N ALA A 115 -1.57 10.24 -1.09
CA ALA A 115 -2.77 9.45 -0.88
C ALA A 115 -3.91 10.27 -0.28
N SER A 116 -5.12 9.80 -0.51
CA SER A 116 -6.33 10.31 0.14
C SER A 116 -7.24 9.18 0.56
N THR A 117 -8.09 9.44 1.53
CA THR A 117 -9.20 8.55 1.91
C THR A 117 -10.18 8.39 0.74
N GLU A 118 -11.12 7.45 0.86
CA GLU A 118 -12.16 7.21 -0.17
C GLU A 118 -12.98 8.47 -0.49
N ASP A 119 -13.25 9.32 0.50
CA ASP A 119 -13.96 10.59 0.36
C ASP A 119 -13.05 11.78 -0.04
N GLY A 120 -11.76 11.53 -0.29
CA GLY A 120 -10.83 12.51 -0.84
C GLY A 120 -10.07 13.36 0.17
N THR A 121 -10.12 13.02 1.46
CA THR A 121 -9.31 13.71 2.50
C THR A 121 -7.84 13.29 2.38
N ALA A 122 -6.94 14.26 2.17
CA ALA A 122 -5.50 14.01 2.08
C ALA A 122 -4.85 13.94 3.47
N LEU A 123 -3.67 13.30 3.54
CA LEU A 123 -2.78 13.44 4.69
C LEU A 123 -2.23 14.88 4.76
N PRO A 124 -2.04 15.44 5.98
CA PRO A 124 -1.61 16.82 6.18
C PRO A 124 -0.14 17.08 5.79
#